data_AF-A0AAW0FII7-F1
#
_entry.id   AF-A0AAW0FII7-F1
#
_cell.length_a   1.000
_cell.length_b   1.000
_cell.length_c   1.000
_cell.angle_alpha   90.00
_cell.angle_beta   90.00
_cell.angle_gamma   90.00
#
_symmetry.space_group_name_H-M   'P 1'
#
loop_
_entity.id
_entity.type
_entity.pdbx_description
1 polymer ?
#
loop_
_entity_poly.entity_id
_entity_poly.type
_entity_poly.pdbx_seq_one_letter_code
_entity_poly.pdbx_strand_id
1 'polypeptide(L)'
;MCMHEVVGDYHRGCQHFHARYYTGIVTDCNSEYCKSSKAHKHKAPNCGCVAVATEDRRVQNLIQAKHEDCGGPSEYSYRGRRA
;
A
#
# COMPACT_ATOMS: atom_id res chain seq x y z
N MET A 1 -1.73 -12.79 9.21
CA MET A 1 -0.69 -12.09 8.45
C MET A 1 -1.35 -11.29 7.35
N CYS A 2 -1.13 -9.98 7.38
CA CYS A 2 -1.91 -8.94 6.71
C CYS A 2 -1.02 -7.88 6.05
N MET A 3 0.25 -7.82 6.45
CA MET A 3 1.22 -6.83 5.98
C MET A 3 2.17 -7.49 5.00
N HIS A 4 2.16 -7.06 3.73
CA HIS A 4 3.04 -7.58 2.70
C HIS A 4 4.24 -6.63 2.54
N GLU A 5 5.45 -7.13 2.72
CA GLU A 5 6.64 -6.31 2.49
C GLU A 5 6.79 -6.05 0.98
N VAL A 6 6.86 -4.76 0.64
CA VAL A 6 7.07 -4.27 -0.71
C VAL A 6 8.33 -3.43 -0.76
N VAL A 7 9.23 -3.78 -1.67
CA VAL A 7 10.47 -3.05 -1.90
C VAL A 7 10.31 -2.16 -3.11
N GLY A 8 10.76 -0.91 -3.00
CA GLY A 8 10.60 0.08 -4.05
C GLY A 8 11.55 1.27 -3.89
N ASP A 9 11.41 2.23 -4.80
CA ASP A 9 12.20 3.45 -4.79
C ASP A 9 11.36 4.63 -4.32
N TYR A 10 12.01 5.60 -3.67
CA TYR A 10 11.37 6.85 -3.31
C TYR A 10 11.94 8.00 -4.13
N HIS A 11 11.09 8.63 -4.93
CA HIS A 11 11.45 9.72 -5.83
C HIS A 11 11.17 11.07 -5.17
N ARG A 12 12.22 11.78 -4.77
CA ARG A 12 12.12 13.09 -4.10
C ARG A 12 11.59 14.19 -5.03
N GLY A 13 11.80 14.06 -6.34
CA GLY A 13 11.29 15.03 -7.32
C GLY A 13 9.76 15.09 -7.39
N CYS A 14 9.06 14.03 -7.00
CA CYS A 14 7.59 13.95 -6.93
C CYS A 14 7.05 13.51 -5.56
N GLN A 15 7.92 13.20 -4.60
CA GLN A 15 7.59 12.72 -3.25
C GLN A 15 6.76 11.42 -3.21
N HIS A 16 6.89 10.57 -4.24
CA HIS A 16 6.15 9.31 -4.35
C HIS A 16 7.05 8.09 -4.14
N PHE A 17 6.46 7.05 -3.53
CA PHE A 17 7.05 5.71 -3.46
C PHE A 17 6.56 4.88 -4.64
N HIS A 18 7.49 4.30 -5.39
CA HIS A 18 7.21 3.40 -6.50
C HIS A 18 7.62 1.98 -6.11
N ALA A 19 6.62 1.14 -5.86
CA ALA A 19 6.81 -0.27 -5.58
C ALA A 19 7.42 -1.00 -6.79
N ARG A 20 8.44 -1.84 -6.55
CA ARG A 20 9.05 -2.69 -7.59
C ARG A 20 8.62 -4.13 -7.49
N TYR A 21 8.73 -4.72 -6.30
CA TYR A 21 8.39 -6.13 -6.08
C TYR A 21 8.03 -6.40 -4.62
N TYR A 22 7.20 -7.43 -4.44
CA TYR A 22 6.93 -8.02 -3.13
C TYR A 22 8.02 -9.02 -2.79
N THR A 23 8.50 -9.00 -1.55
CA THR A 23 9.55 -9.96 -1.12
C THR A 23 8.97 -11.33 -0.79
N GLY A 24 7.64 -11.44 -0.69
CA GLY A 24 6.94 -12.63 -0.20
C GLY A 24 6.90 -12.72 1.32
N ILE A 25 7.58 -11.81 2.03
CA ILE A 25 7.48 -11.70 3.49
C ILE A 25 6.10 -11.12 3.82
N VAL A 26 5.33 -11.87 4.59
CA VAL A 26 4.04 -11.41 5.13
C VAL A 26 4.14 -11.35 6.65
N THR A 27 3.99 -10.16 7.21
CA THR A 27 4.00 -9.94 8.65
C THR A 27 2.57 -9.84 9.19
N ASP A 28 2.45 -10.12 10.49
CA ASP A 28 1.18 -9.98 11.19
C ASP A 28 1.03 -8.55 11.71
N CYS A 29 -0.09 -7.92 11.39
CA CYS A 29 -0.43 -6.58 11.85
C CYS A 29 -0.81 -6.55 13.35
N ASN A 30 -0.85 -7.71 14.03
CA ASN A 30 -1.14 -7.89 15.46
C ASN A 30 -2.41 -7.16 15.93
N SER A 31 -3.40 -7.03 15.04
CA SER A 31 -4.67 -6.37 15.34
C SER A 31 -5.73 -7.39 15.73
N GLU A 32 -6.33 -7.21 16.90
CA GLU A 32 -7.44 -8.07 17.38
C GLU A 32 -8.67 -8.05 16.46
N TYR A 33 -8.82 -6.98 15.69
CA TYR A 33 -9.95 -6.75 14.79
C TYR A 33 -9.66 -7.12 13.34
N CYS A 34 -8.44 -7.57 13.03
CA CYS A 34 -8.10 -8.03 11.69
C CYS A 34 -8.40 -9.52 11.55
N LYS A 35 -9.27 -9.88 10.62
CA LYS A 35 -9.68 -11.27 10.38
C LYS A 35 -8.52 -12.18 9.98
N SER A 36 -7.51 -11.63 9.29
CA SER A 36 -6.33 -12.38 8.86
C SER A 36 -5.22 -12.38 9.92
N SER A 37 -5.31 -11.60 11.00
CA SER A 37 -4.26 -11.53 12.04
C SER A 37 -4.27 -12.75 12.96
N LYS A 38 -3.10 -13.16 13.45
CA LYS A 38 -2.97 -14.16 14.51
C LYS A 38 -3.56 -13.69 15.84
N ALA A 39 -3.59 -12.38 16.08
CA ALA A 39 -4.17 -11.78 17.28
C ALA A 39 -5.70 -11.68 17.23
N HIS A 40 -6.34 -12.14 16.15
CA HIS A 40 -7.78 -12.05 15.97
C HIS A 40 -8.55 -12.68 17.15
N LYS A 41 -9.35 -11.86 17.84
CA LYS A 41 -10.00 -12.29 19.09
C LYS A 41 -11.28 -13.10 18.89
N HIS A 42 -11.99 -12.86 17.79
CA HIS A 42 -13.29 -13.50 17.56
C HIS A 42 -13.09 -14.91 16.98
N LYS A 43 -13.82 -15.89 17.53
CA LYS A 43 -13.80 -17.28 17.03
C LYS A 43 -15.07 -17.66 16.25
N ALA A 44 -16.02 -16.73 16.16
CA ALA A 44 -17.26 -16.95 15.42
C ALA A 44 -16.96 -17.10 13.91
N PRO A 45 -17.54 -18.09 13.21
CA PRO A 45 -17.27 -18.35 11.78
C PRO A 45 -17.57 -17.15 10.87
N ASN A 46 -18.57 -16.35 11.24
CA ASN A 46 -19.03 -15.19 10.48
C ASN A 46 -18.78 -13.89 11.23
N CYS A 47 -17.60 -13.73 11.85
CA CYS A 47 -17.24 -12.47 12.46
C CYS A 47 -17.16 -11.36 11.38
N GLY A 48 -17.68 -10.17 11.70
CA GLY A 48 -17.70 -9.02 10.78
C GLY A 48 -16.35 -8.30 10.66
N CYS A 49 -15.26 -8.89 11.15
CA CYS A 49 -13.93 -8.28 11.09
C CYS A 49 -13.43 -8.23 9.65
N VAL A 50 -12.85 -7.08 9.29
CA VAL A 50 -12.28 -6.88 7.96
C VAL A 50 -10.94 -7.60 7.83
N ALA A 51 -10.68 -8.13 6.64
CA ALA A 51 -9.33 -8.56 6.27
C ALA A 51 -8.57 -7.30 5.84
N VAL A 52 -7.59 -6.90 6.64
CA VAL A 52 -6.70 -5.80 6.28
C VAL A 52 -5.58 -6.38 5.43
N ALA A 53 -5.37 -5.83 4.24
CA ALA A 53 -4.18 -6.05 3.44
C ALA A 53 -3.45 -4.72 3.34
N THR A 54 -2.30 -4.62 3.99
CA THR A 54 -1.48 -3.40 4.04
C THR A 54 -0.10 -3.72 3.49
N GLU A 55 0.55 -2.71 2.92
CA GLU A 55 1.90 -2.83 2.40
C GLU A 55 2.89 -2.26 3.40
N ASP A 56 3.92 -3.05 3.74
CA ASP A 56 5.07 -2.57 4.51
C ASP A 56 6.15 -2.11 3.54
N ARG A 57 6.25 -0.78 3.38
CA ARG A 57 7.07 -0.17 2.33
C ARG A 57 8.52 -0.04 2.76
N ARG A 58 9.40 -0.76 2.06
CA ARG A 58 10.84 -0.67 2.23
C ARG A 58 11.48 0.08 1.06
N VAL A 59 12.07 1.24 1.37
CA VAL A 59 12.79 2.05 0.37
C VAL A 59 14.17 1.46 0.12
N GLN A 60 14.43 1.05 -1.11
CA GLN A 60 15.74 0.58 -1.56
C GLN A 60 16.62 1.75 -2.01
N ASN A 61 16.07 2.66 -2.82
CA ASN A 61 16.81 3.81 -3.33
C ASN A 61 16.07 5.14 -3.10
N LEU A 62 16.85 6.20 -2.89
CA LEU A 62 16.38 7.58 -2.83
C LEU A 62 16.80 8.30 -4.11
N ILE A 63 15.88 8.50 -5.03
CA ILE A 63 16.14 9.11 -6.34
C ILE A 63 15.74 10.58 -6.29
N GLN A 64 16.63 11.49 -6.71
CA GLN A 64 16.35 12.93 -6.68
C GLN A 64 15.37 13.36 -7.80
N ALA A 65 15.41 12.67 -8.93
CA ALA A 65 14.55 12.95 -10.07
C ALA A 65 13.10 12.47 -9.84
N LYS A 66 12.17 13.02 -10.62
CA LYS A 66 10.79 12.52 -10.71
C LYS A 66 10.78 11.12 -11.33
N HIS A 67 9.82 10.28 -10.93
CA HIS A 67 9.55 9.04 -11.64
C HIS A 67 8.88 9.36 -12.99
N GLU A 68 9.15 8.54 -14.02
CA GLU A 68 8.63 8.74 -15.38
C GLU A 68 7.08 8.76 -15.39
N ASP A 69 6.47 7.83 -14.67
CA ASP A 69 5.00 7.76 -14.47
C ASP A 69 4.40 8.94 -13.69
N CYS A 70 5.20 9.78 -13.04
CA CYS A 70 4.70 10.96 -12.32
C CYS A 70 4.50 12.19 -13.22
N GLY A 71 4.65 12.03 -14.54
CA GLY A 71 4.60 13.08 -15.54
C GLY A 71 3.27 13.16 -16.31
N GLY A 72 2.16 13.46 -15.65
CA GLY A 72 0.92 13.81 -16.35
C GLY A 72 -0.23 14.12 -15.40
N PRO A 73 -1.17 15.01 -15.78
CA PRO A 73 -2.43 15.10 -15.05
C PRO A 73 -3.06 13.71 -15.08
N SER A 74 -3.36 13.15 -13.90
CA SER A 74 -4.23 11.98 -13.81
C SER A 74 -5.48 12.25 -14.66
N GLU A 75 -5.82 11.34 -15.56
CA GLU A 75 -6.97 11.44 -16.49
C GLU A 75 -8.31 11.83 -15.83
N TYR A 76 -8.39 11.79 -14.50
CA TYR A 76 -9.58 12.10 -13.72
C TYR A 76 -9.89 13.60 -13.48
N SER A 77 -9.19 14.53 -14.13
CA SER A 77 -9.38 15.97 -13.92
C SER A 77 -10.17 16.71 -15.03
N TYR A 78 -10.74 15.99 -16.01
CA TYR A 78 -11.39 16.59 -17.21
C TYR A 78 -12.89 16.30 -17.38
N ARG A 79 -13.70 16.33 -16.31
CA ARG A 79 -15.19 16.32 -16.43
C ARG A 79 -15.87 17.46 -15.67
N GLY A 80 -15.36 18.68 -15.81
CA GLY A 80 -15.89 19.85 -15.08
C GLY A 80 -16.03 21.14 -15.89
N ARG A 81 -15.99 21.11 -17.23
CA ARG A 81 -16.38 22.27 -18.06
C ARG A 81 -17.61 21.95 -18.89
N ARG A 82 -18.78 22.28 -18.35
CA ARG A 82 -19.93 22.69 -19.15
C ARG A 82 -20.34 24.08 -18.65
N ALA A 83 -20.28 25.02 -19.59
CA ALA A 83 -20.87 26.33 -19.50
C ALA A 83 -22.40 26.23 -19.48
#